data_AF-A0A9D6RYS7-F1
#
_entry.id   AF-A0A9D6RYS7-F1
#
_cell.length_a   1.000
_cell.length_b   1.000
_cell.length_c   1.000
_cell.angle_alpha   90.00
_cell.angle_beta   90.00
_cell.angle_gamma   90.00
#
_symmetry.space_group_name_H-M   'P 1'
#
loop_
_entity.id
_entity.type
_entity.pdbx_description
1 polymer ?
#
loop_
_entity_poly.entity_id
_entity_poly.type
_entity_poly.pdbx_seq_one_letter_code
_entity_poly.pdbx_strand_id
1 'polypeptide(L)' 'AAVLAAAGAELVHLYVDVMNADAPYIVIRDAVHIHPTLAEAVQSAVSSLE' A
#
# COMPACT_ATOMS: atom_id res chain seq x y z
N ALA A 1 -0.28 9.42 -4.59
CA ALA A 1 0.19 8.09 -5.00
C ALA A 1 -0.19 7.82 -6.45
N ALA A 2 0.56 6.98 -7.17
CA ALA A 2 0.22 6.55 -8.53
C ALA A 2 0.45 5.04 -8.66
N VAL A 3 -0.54 4.32 -9.21
CA VAL A 3 -0.49 2.87 -9.40
C VAL A 3 -1.05 2.54 -10.79
N LEU A 4 -0.32 1.75 -11.57
CA LEU A 4 -0.78 1.19 -12.83
C LEU A 4 -0.96 -0.32 -12.68
N ALA A 5 -2.19 -0.74 -12.38
CA ALA A 5 -2.57 -2.15 -12.21
C ALA A 5 -4.09 -2.32 -12.38
N ALA A 6 -4.55 -3.56 -12.52
CA ALA A 6 -5.96 -3.89 -12.33
C ALA A 6 -6.41 -3.49 -10.92
N ALA A 7 -7.63 -2.95 -10.78
CA ALA A 7 -8.14 -2.39 -9.52
C ALA A 7 -7.18 -1.37 -8.85
N GLY A 8 -6.40 -0.63 -9.64
CA GLY A 8 -5.40 0.31 -9.12
C GLY A 8 -5.96 1.41 -8.20
N ALA A 9 -7.23 1.79 -8.37
CA ALA A 9 -7.88 2.74 -7.47
C ALA A 9 -7.98 2.25 -6.02
N GLU A 10 -8.24 0.95 -5.81
CA GLU A 10 -8.29 0.34 -4.47
C GLU A 10 -6.90 0.30 -3.83
N LEU A 11 -5.86 0.05 -4.63
CA LEU A 11 -4.48 0.11 -4.18
C LEU A 11 -4.06 1.55 -3.84
N VAL A 12 -4.54 2.55 -4.59
CA VAL A 12 -4.32 3.96 -4.28
C VAL A 12 -4.92 4.33 -2.93
N HIS A 13 -6.09 3.78 -2.60
CA HIS A 13 -6.76 4.07 -1.33
C HIS A 13 -5.93 3.70 -0.10
N LEU A 14 -5.18 2.58 -0.14
CA LEU A 14 -4.26 2.19 0.95
C LEU A 14 -3.24 3.28 1.29
N TYR A 15 -2.69 3.96 0.28
CA TYR A 15 -1.78 5.09 0.52
C TYR A 15 -2.52 6.31 1.04
N VAL A 16 -3.71 6.58 0.51
CA VAL A 16 -4.53 7.75 0.92
C VAL A 16 -4.97 7.62 2.37
N ASP A 17 -5.34 6.43 2.84
CA ASP A 17 -5.71 6.19 4.24
C ASP A 17 -4.55 6.54 5.18
N VAL A 18 -3.33 6.11 4.84
CA VAL A 18 -2.13 6.40 5.63
C VAL A 18 -1.73 7.88 5.56
N MET A 19 -1.84 8.52 4.39
CA MET A 19 -1.59 9.95 4.22
C MET A 19 -2.59 10.81 5.01
N ASN A 20 -3.88 10.46 4.96
CA ASN A 20 -4.92 11.16 5.73
C ASN A 20 -4.75 10.98 7.24
N ALA A 21 -4.19 9.84 7.65
CA ALA A 21 -3.87 9.57 9.05
C ALA A 21 -2.54 10.19 9.52
N ASP A 22 -1.79 10.87 8.64
CA ASP A 22 -0.43 11.39 8.90
C ASP A 22 0.51 10.30 9.46
N ALA A 23 0.36 9.07 8.96
CA ALA A 23 1.12 7.91 9.42
C ALA A 23 2.28 7.59 8.46
N PRO A 24 3.40 7.02 8.96
CA PRO A 24 4.52 6.67 8.11
C PRO A 24 4.20 5.46 7.22
N TYR A 25 4.83 5.37 6.05
CA TYR A 25 4.68 4.25 5.11
C TYR A 25 5.02 2.88 5.72
N ILE A 26 5.83 2.87 6.78
CA ILE A 26 6.18 1.68 7.58
C ILE A 26 4.92 0.97 8.10
N VAL A 27 3.81 1.69 8.33
CA VAL A 27 2.53 1.08 8.72
C VAL A 27 2.02 0.12 7.63
N ILE A 28 2.20 0.45 6.35
CA ILE A 28 1.85 -0.44 5.23
C ILE A 28 2.84 -1.60 5.15
N ARG A 29 4.14 -1.32 5.33
CA ARG A 29 5.21 -2.32 5.25
C ARG A 29 5.01 -3.44 6.27
N ASP A 30 4.70 -3.07 7.51
CA ASP A 30 4.64 -3.99 8.65
C ASP A 30 3.22 -4.56 8.88
N ALA A 31 2.24 -4.18 8.05
CA ALA A 31 0.89 -4.71 8.11
C ALA A 31 0.81 -6.18 7.62
N VAL A 32 -0.14 -6.93 8.17
CA VAL A 32 -0.50 -8.26 7.65
C VAL A 32 -1.46 -8.08 6.48
N HIS A 33 -1.02 -8.41 5.28
CA HIS A 33 -1.87 -8.44 4.10
C HIS A 33 -2.50 -9.82 3.91
N ILE A 34 -3.76 -9.83 3.49
CA ILE A 34 -4.47 -11.07 3.17
C ILE A 34 -3.88 -11.65 1.88
N HIS A 35 -3.60 -12.96 1.89
CA HIS A 35 -3.14 -13.70 0.72
C HIS A 35 -4.24 -14.62 0.16
N PRO A 36 -4.47 -14.68 -1.17
CA PRO A 36 -3.81 -13.91 -2.24
C PRO A 36 -4.56 -12.61 -2.59
N THR A 37 -3.89 -11.45 -2.58
CA THR A 37 -4.46 -10.17 -3.01
C THR A 37 -3.45 -9.25 -3.71
N LEU A 38 -3.96 -8.28 -4.47
CA LEU A 38 -3.12 -7.24 -5.09
C LEU A 38 -2.48 -6.28 -4.06
N ALA A 39 -3.02 -6.20 -2.85
CA ALA A 39 -2.48 -5.34 -1.79
C ALA A 39 -1.08 -5.77 -1.34
N GLU A 40 -0.74 -7.07 -1.45
CA GLU A 40 0.61 -7.59 -1.19
C GLU A 40 1.68 -6.90 -2.07
N ALA A 41 1.32 -6.47 -3.29
CA ALA A 41 2.22 -5.71 -4.16
C ALA A 41 2.52 -4.29 -3.63
N VAL A 42 1.55 -3.67 -2.94
CA VAL A 42 1.73 -2.37 -2.28
C VAL A 42 2.73 -2.49 -1.12
N GLN A 43 2.64 -3.55 -0.31
CA GLN A 43 3.64 -3.85 0.73
C GLN A 43 5.04 -3.98 0.13
N SER A 44 5.19 -4.74 -0.96
CA SER A 44 6.48 -4.91 -1.63
C SER A 44 7.04 -3.59 -2.17
N ALA A 45 6.19 -2.73 -2.73
CA ALA A 45 6.59 -1.44 -3.28
C ALA A 45 7.08 -0.46 -2.21
N VAL A 46 6.45 -0.43 -1.02
CA VAL A 46 6.90 0.46 0.06
C VAL A 46 8.14 -0.06 0.79
N SER A 47 8.35 -1.39 0.82
CA SER A 47 9.57 -1.99 1.36
C SER A 47 10.83 -1.56 0.60
N SER A 48 10.73 -1.18 -0.68
CA SER A 48 11.89 -0.73 -1.46
C SER A 48 12.28 0.73 -1.22
N LEU A 49 11.61 1.43 -0.30
CA LEU A 49 11.90 2.82 0.06
C LEU A 49 12.92 2.95 1.20
N GLU A 50 13.45 1.83 1.69
CA GLU A 50 14.56 1.80 2.65
C GLU A 50 15.87 2.38 2.07
#